data_AF-A0AAU2UC08-F1
#
_entry.id   AF-A0AAU2UC08-F1
#
_cell.length_a   1.000
_cell.length_b   1.000
_cell.length_c   1.000
_cell.angle_alpha   90.00
_cell.angle_beta   90.00
_cell.angle_gamma   90.00
#
_symmetry.space_group_name_H-M   'P 1'
#
loop_
_entity.id
_entity.type
_entity.pdbx_description
1 polymer ?
#
loop_
_entity_poly.entity_id
_entity_poly.type
_entity_poly.pdbx_seq_one_letter_code
_entity_poly.pdbx_strand_id
1 'polypeptide(L)' 'MTLPARDRTETAIALRLANHSWAQVSAAAGFSNRTAARRAVRREIDRRERNATEDLESARALRRRVFGGGQS' A
#
# COMPACT_ATOMS: atom_id res chain seq x y z
N MET A 1 13.48 -12.50 -17.13
CA MET A 1 13.92 -11.56 -16.07
C MET A 1 12.76 -11.37 -15.11
N THR A 2 12.94 -11.69 -13.83
CA THR A 2 11.88 -11.57 -12.80
C THR A 2 12.03 -10.24 -12.09
N LEU A 3 10.99 -9.41 -12.10
CA LEU A 3 10.98 -8.14 -11.37
C LEU A 3 11.16 -8.37 -9.85
N PRO A 4 11.86 -7.46 -9.14
CA PRO A 4 11.93 -7.54 -7.68
C PRO A 4 10.53 -7.41 -7.06
N ALA A 5 10.34 -7.93 -5.84
CA ALA A 5 9.02 -8.13 -5.24
C ALA A 5 8.20 -6.85 -5.06
N ARG A 6 8.87 -5.72 -4.77
CA ARG A 6 8.23 -4.40 -4.67
C ARG A 6 7.67 -3.96 -6.01
N ASP A 7 8.50 -3.99 -7.05
CA ASP A 7 8.13 -3.57 -8.41
C ASP A 7 6.99 -4.43 -8.99
N ARG A 8 6.95 -5.73 -8.66
CA ARG A 8 5.84 -6.62 -9.01
C ARG A 8 4.53 -6.17 -8.37
N THR A 9 4.56 -5.77 -7.10
CA THR A 9 3.36 -5.36 -6.38
C THR A 9 2.84 -4.01 -6.89
N GLU A 10 3.72 -3.04 -7.16
CA GLU A 10 3.35 -1.77 -7.79
C GLU A 10 2.74 -1.97 -9.18
N THR A 11 3.36 -2.83 -10.00
CA THR A 11 2.83 -3.19 -11.32
C THR A 11 1.45 -3.82 -11.20
N ALA A 12 1.24 -4.73 -10.24
CA ALA A 12 -0.06 -5.34 -10.01
C ALA A 12 -1.14 -4.35 -9.56
N ILE A 13 -0.77 -3.35 -8.75
CA ILE A 13 -1.67 -2.25 -8.36
C ILE A 13 -2.07 -1.44 -9.59
N ALA A 14 -1.10 -1.00 -10.40
CA ALA A 14 -1.35 -0.20 -11.59
C ALA A 14 -2.28 -0.91 -12.59
N LEU A 15 -2.01 -2.19 -12.85
CA LEU A 15 -2.87 -3.01 -13.73
C LEU A 15 -4.27 -3.19 -13.14
N ARG A 16 -4.40 -3.36 -11.82
CA ARG A 16 -5.71 -3.50 -11.20
C ARG A 16 -6.54 -2.22 -11.28
N LEU A 17 -5.90 -1.05 -11.13
CA LEU A 17 -6.54 0.27 -11.30
C LEU A 17 -7.02 0.49 -12.75
N ALA A 18 -6.28 -0.04 -13.73
CA ALA A 18 -6.69 -0.07 -15.14
C ALA A 18 -7.76 -1.14 -15.46
N ASN A 19 -8.46 -1.66 -14.45
CA ASN A 19 -9.54 -2.66 -14.55
C ASN A 19 -9.13 -4.02 -15.15
N HIS A 20 -7.84 -4.36 -15.21
CA HIS A 20 -7.44 -5.71 -15.59
C HIS A 20 -7.94 -6.77 -14.60
N SER A 21 -8.23 -7.95 -15.13
CA SER A 21 -8.59 -9.12 -14.32
C SER A 21 -7.40 -9.63 -13.51
N TRP A 22 -7.65 -10.29 -12.37
CA TRP A 22 -6.58 -10.85 -11.56
C TRP A 22 -5.72 -11.89 -12.27
N ALA A 23 -6.25 -12.57 -13.29
CA ALA A 23 -5.49 -13.49 -14.12
C ALA A 23 -4.47 -12.74 -14.99
N GLN A 24 -4.90 -11.67 -15.68
CA GLN A 24 -4.02 -10.79 -16.46
C GLN A 24 -2.97 -10.13 -15.57
N VAL A 25 -3.39 -9.63 -14.39
CA VAL A 25 -2.49 -9.03 -13.40
C VAL A 25 -1.41 -10.02 -12.97
N SER A 26 -1.77 -11.27 -12.62
CA SER A 26 -0.78 -12.25 -12.20
C SER A 26 0.23 -12.60 -13.29
N ALA A 27 -0.23 -12.72 -14.54
CA ALA A 27 0.63 -13.04 -15.66
C ALA A 27 1.60 -11.89 -15.96
N ALA A 28 1.08 -10.66 -16.06
CA ALA A 28 1.88 -9.49 -16.42
C ALA A 28 2.87 -9.06 -15.32
N ALA A 29 2.47 -9.16 -14.04
CA ALA A 29 3.32 -8.79 -12.91
C ALA A 29 4.21 -9.94 -12.39
N GLY A 30 4.17 -11.13 -13.01
CA GLY A 30 5.05 -12.25 -12.64
C GLY A 30 4.72 -12.88 -11.28
N PHE A 31 3.43 -13.07 -10.98
CA PHE A 31 2.95 -13.86 -9.84
C PHE A 31 2.61 -15.28 -10.27
N SER A 32 2.79 -16.24 -9.36
CA SER A 32 2.50 -17.66 -9.63
C SER A 32 1.02 -17.94 -9.93
N ASN A 33 0.11 -17.15 -9.37
CA ASN A 33 -1.33 -17.24 -9.64
C ASN A 33 -2.07 -15.96 -9.24
N ARG A 34 -3.33 -15.87 -9.67
CA ARG A 34 -4.25 -14.76 -9.36
C ARG A 34 -4.43 -14.49 -7.87
N THR A 35 -4.41 -15.53 -7.03
CA THR A 35 -4.60 -15.39 -5.57
C THR A 35 -3.36 -14.78 -4.92
N ALA A 36 -2.16 -15.14 -5.37
CA ALA A 36 -0.90 -14.57 -4.92
C ALA A 36 -0.83 -13.07 -5.26
N ALA A 37 -1.17 -12.69 -6.49
CA ALA A 37 -1.24 -11.29 -6.91
C ALA A 37 -2.23 -10.49 -6.04
N ARG A 38 -3.46 -11.01 -5.84
CA ARG A 38 -4.47 -10.36 -5.01
C ARG A 38 -4.02 -10.18 -3.56
N ARG A 39 -3.40 -11.20 -2.96
CA ARG A 39 -2.88 -11.12 -1.58
C ARG A 39 -1.74 -10.12 -1.44
N ALA A 40 -0.85 -10.05 -2.42
CA ALA A 40 0.25 -9.08 -2.43
C ALA A 40 -0.27 -7.64 -2.49
N VAL A 41 -1.19 -7.36 -3.41
CA VAL A 41 -1.85 -6.04 -3.52
C VAL A 41 -2.56 -5.67 -2.23
N ARG A 42 -3.34 -6.59 -1.65
CA ARG A 42 -4.04 -6.33 -0.38
C ARG A 42 -3.06 -5.98 0.74
N ARG A 43 -2.02 -6.78 0.94
CA ARG A 43 -1.01 -6.54 1.99
C ARG A 43 -0.34 -5.19 1.84
N GLU A 44 -0.07 -4.77 0.61
CA GLU A 44 0.54 -3.49 0.34
C GLU A 44 -0.39 -2.31 0.63
N ILE A 45 -1.68 -2.42 0.28
CA ILE A 45 -2.70 -1.43 0.66
C ILE A 45 -2.82 -1.36 2.19
N ASP A 46 -3.00 -2.50 2.87
CA ASP A 46 -3.12 -2.55 4.33
C ASP A 46 -1.87 -1.95 5.01
N ARG A 47 -0.67 -2.14 4.42
CA ARG A 47 0.57 -1.54 4.91
C ARG A 47 0.56 -0.03 4.75
N ARG A 48 0.16 0.49 3.59
CA ARG A 48 0.05 1.94 3.35
C ARG A 48 -0.96 2.59 4.28
N GLU A 49 -2.10 1.94 4.55
CA GLU A 49 -3.11 2.43 5.48
C GLU A 49 -2.59 2.53 6.92
N ARG A 50 -1.86 1.51 7.39
CA ARG A 50 -1.22 1.55 8.71
C ARG A 50 -0.21 2.69 8.82
N ASN A 51 0.70 2.80 7.84
CA ASN A 51 1.69 3.87 7.81
C ASN A 51 1.02 5.26 7.83
N ALA A 52 -0.03 5.46 7.01
CA ALA A 52 -0.76 6.73 6.98
C ALA A 52 -1.45 7.05 8.33
N THR A 53 -1.92 6.02 9.04
CA THR A 53 -2.51 6.18 10.38
C THR A 53 -1.45 6.62 11.39
N GLU A 54 -0.29 5.97 11.40
CA GLU A 54 0.84 6.31 12.27
C GLU A 54 1.36 7.74 12.00
N ASP A 55 1.45 8.13 10.72
CA ASP A 55 1.84 9.48 10.31
C ASP A 55 0.82 10.53 10.81
N LEU A 56 -0.48 10.23 10.68
CA LEU A 56 -1.54 11.11 11.15
C LEU A 56 -1.53 11.27 12.68
N GLU A 57 -1.31 10.17 13.41
CA GLU A 57 -1.18 10.19 14.87
C GLU A 57 0.04 11.01 15.31
N SER A 58 1.17 10.84 14.61
CA SER A 58 2.40 11.60 14.83
C SER A 58 2.18 13.10 14.61
N ALA A 59 1.52 13.49 13.52
CA ALA A 59 1.16 14.88 13.23
C ALA A 59 0.22 15.46 14.29
N ARG A 60 -0.77 14.68 14.76
CA ARG A 60 -1.68 15.10 15.85
C ARG A 60 -0.93 15.29 17.17
N ALA A 61 0.01 14.41 17.51
CA ALA A 61 0.84 14.54 18.70
C ALA A 61 1.74 15.78 18.63
N LEU A 62 2.36 16.03 17.47
CA LEU A 62 3.15 17.24 17.24
C LEU A 62 2.30 18.50 17.41
N ARG A 63 1.10 18.55 16.80
CA ARG A 63 0.17 19.67 16.95
C ARG A 63 -0.17 19.94 18.41
N ARG A 64 -0.45 18.90 19.21
CA ARG A 64 -0.70 19.04 20.66
C ARG A 64 0.51 19.57 21.41
N ARG A 65 1.73 19.12 21.08
CA ARG A 65 2.97 19.63 21.72
C ARG A 65 3.24 21.09 21.40
N VAL A 66 3.01 21.50 20.14
CA VAL A 66 3.30 22.87 19.68
C VAL A 66 2.23 23.87 20.14
N PHE A 67 0.95 23.49 20.06
CA PHE A 67 -0.17 24.43 20.27
C PHE A 67 -1.04 24.12 21.49
N GLY A 68 -0.90 22.94 22.13
CA GLY A 68 -1.75 22.49 23.23
C GLY A 68 -1.22 22.81 24.63
N GLY A 69 -0.09 23.51 24.76
CA GLY A 69 0.53 23.88 26.04
C GLY A 69 0.04 25.18 26.69
N GLY A 70 -1.10 25.72 26.25
CA GLY A 70 -1.62 27.02 26.71
C GLY A 70 -3.03 26.94 27.27
N GLN A 71 -3.22 26.25 28.41
CA GLN A 71 -4.31 26.54 29.34
C GLN A 71 -3.73 26.48 30.75
N SER A 72 -3.40 27.67 31.27
CA SER A 72 -3.36 27.97 32.71
C SER A 72 -4.76 27.90 33.29
#